data_AF-A0A7Z9MRC2-F1
#
_entry.id   AF-A0A7Z9MRC2-F1
#
_cell.length_a   1.000
_cell.length_b   1.000
_cell.length_c   1.000
_cell.angle_alpha   90.00
_cell.angle_beta   90.00
_cell.angle_gamma   90.00
#
_symmetry.space_group_name_H-M   'P 1'
#
loop_
_entity.id
_entity.type
_entity.pdbx_description
1 polymer ?
#
loop_
_entity_poly.entity_id
_entity_poly.type
_entity_poly.pdbx_seq_one_letter_code
_entity_poly.pdbx_strand_id
1 'polypeptide(L)'
;ESGQLSGYAGDVWFPQPAPNDHVWRTMPNHGMTPHTSGTSLSAQARYAAGTREILECFFDKQPIRDQYLIVKDGELAGMGAHSYSKGSVTEGSEEAAKYKK
;
A
#
# COMPACT_ATOMS: atom_id res chain seq x y z
N GLU A 1 -8.73 14.79 20.07
CA GLU A 1 -9.57 14.99 21.28
C GLU A 1 -9.18 16.26 22.06
N SER A 2 -7.92 16.47 22.42
CA SER A 2 -7.44 17.65 23.18
C SER A 2 -7.35 18.98 22.40
N GLY A 3 -7.69 18.99 21.11
CA GLY A 3 -7.52 20.16 20.24
C GLY A 3 -6.10 20.38 19.67
N GLN A 4 -5.14 19.50 19.98
CA GLN A 4 -3.77 19.57 19.41
C GLN A 4 -3.77 19.48 17.87
N LEU A 5 -4.70 18.71 17.30
CA LEU A 5 -4.96 18.65 15.87
C LEU A 5 -6.40 19.11 15.61
N SER A 6 -6.56 20.05 14.68
CA SER A 6 -7.89 20.51 14.25
C SER A 6 -8.62 19.49 13.35
N GLY A 7 -7.89 18.54 12.77
CA GLY A 7 -8.46 17.44 11.99
C GLY A 7 -7.39 16.48 11.47
N TYR A 8 -7.83 15.29 11.03
CA TYR A 8 -6.98 14.26 10.43
C TYR A 8 -7.71 13.59 9.26
N ALA A 9 -7.04 13.44 8.12
CA ALA A 9 -7.61 12.86 6.92
C ALA A 9 -6.58 12.02 6.18
N GLY A 10 -7.07 10.99 5.47
CA GLY A 10 -6.24 10.03 4.75
C GLY A 10 -7.08 8.84 4.29
N ASP A 11 -6.49 7.97 3.49
CA ASP A 11 -7.15 6.78 2.98
C ASP A 11 -6.47 5.46 3.40
N VAL A 12 -5.28 5.53 4.01
CA VAL A 12 -4.52 4.36 4.47
C VAL A 12 -4.84 3.99 5.91
N TRP A 13 -4.78 2.70 6.21
CA TRP A 13 -5.08 2.14 7.53
C TRP A 13 -4.06 1.06 7.86
N PHE A 14 -3.92 0.73 9.14
CA PHE A 14 -3.25 -0.49 9.56
C PHE A 14 -4.11 -1.26 10.57
N PRO A 15 -4.36 -2.58 10.36
CA PRO A 15 -4.08 -3.33 9.14
C PRO A 15 -5.15 -3.05 8.05
N GLN A 16 -5.07 -3.71 6.90
CA GLN A 16 -6.08 -3.61 5.83
C GLN A 16 -6.66 -4.99 5.44
N PRO A 17 -7.99 -5.19 5.49
CA PRO A 17 -9.02 -4.23 5.92
C PRO A 17 -8.92 -3.88 7.41
N ALA A 18 -9.16 -2.61 7.73
CA ALA A 18 -9.20 -2.16 9.13
C ALA A 18 -10.42 -2.79 9.83
N PRO A 19 -10.28 -3.31 11.06
CA PRO A 19 -11.40 -3.82 11.85
C PRO A 19 -12.61 -2.86 11.87
N ASN A 20 -13.82 -3.41 11.99
CA ASN A 20 -15.05 -2.61 11.96
C ASN A 20 -15.10 -1.57 13.09
N ASP A 21 -14.43 -1.83 14.22
CA ASP A 21 -14.31 -1.00 15.42
C ASP A 21 -13.02 -0.16 15.47
N HIS A 22 -12.27 -0.07 14.37
CA HIS A 22 -11.04 0.72 14.31
C HIS A 22 -11.31 2.20 14.68
N VAL A 23 -10.57 2.73 15.66
CA VAL A 23 -10.86 4.03 16.32
C VAL A 23 -10.95 5.23 15.37
N TRP A 24 -10.19 5.24 14.28
CA TRP A 24 -10.23 6.30 13.26
C TRP A 24 -11.55 6.37 12.47
N ARG A 25 -12.43 5.36 12.58
CA ARG A 25 -13.76 5.39 11.96
C ARG A 25 -14.71 6.35 12.64
N THR A 26 -14.46 6.70 13.91
CA THR A 26 -15.37 7.51 14.73
C THR A 26 -14.68 8.62 15.52
N MET A 27 -13.36 8.80 15.38
CA MET A 27 -12.65 9.88 16.09
C MET A 27 -13.16 11.26 15.64
N PRO A 28 -13.18 12.29 16.51
CA PRO A 28 -13.66 13.62 16.13
C PRO A 28 -12.86 14.25 14.97
N ASN A 29 -13.54 15.04 14.13
CA ASN A 29 -12.95 15.85 13.05
C ASN A 29 -12.06 15.05 12.06
N HIS A 30 -12.54 13.87 11.64
CA HIS A 30 -11.83 13.03 10.69
C HIS A 30 -12.42 13.11 9.27
N GLY A 31 -11.56 12.96 8.27
CA GLY A 31 -11.90 12.88 6.85
C GLY A 31 -11.37 11.61 6.21
N MET A 32 -11.57 10.46 6.87
CA MET A 32 -11.00 9.19 6.43
C MET A 32 -11.86 8.51 5.37
N THR A 33 -11.21 7.90 4.37
CA THR A 33 -11.84 6.97 3.41
C THR A 33 -11.17 5.60 3.52
N PRO A 34 -11.77 4.51 2.99
CA PRO A 34 -10.99 3.30 2.70
C PRO A 34 -9.84 3.60 1.73
N HIS A 35 -8.86 2.70 1.62
CA HIS A 35 -7.67 2.88 0.77
C HIS A 35 -8.05 2.81 -0.71
N THR A 36 -8.41 3.95 -1.27
CA THR A 36 -9.01 4.06 -2.61
C THR A 36 -8.25 4.98 -3.56
N SER A 37 -7.39 5.88 -3.06
CA SER A 37 -6.77 6.92 -3.90
C SER A 37 -5.98 6.35 -5.09
N GLY A 38 -5.18 5.30 -4.83
CA GLY A 38 -4.38 4.61 -5.85
C GLY A 38 -5.16 3.66 -6.78
N THR A 39 -6.45 3.42 -6.53
CA THR A 39 -7.26 2.42 -7.26
C THR A 39 -8.50 3.01 -7.95
N SER A 40 -8.46 4.31 -8.27
CA SER A 40 -9.42 4.91 -9.22
C SER A 40 -9.40 4.19 -10.57
N LEU A 41 -10.52 4.13 -11.29
CA LEU A 41 -10.62 3.44 -12.60
C LEU A 41 -9.50 3.82 -13.57
N SER A 42 -9.15 5.11 -13.62
CA SER A 42 -8.05 5.62 -14.43
C SER A 42 -6.68 5.05 -14.02
N ALA A 43 -6.45 4.86 -12.72
CA ALA A 43 -5.22 4.23 -12.21
C ALA A 43 -5.20 2.73 -12.50
N GLN A 44 -6.36 2.04 -12.43
CA GLN A 44 -6.47 0.60 -12.72
C GLN A 44 -5.97 0.26 -14.11
N ALA A 45 -6.34 1.05 -15.11
CA ALA A 45 -5.87 0.85 -16.48
C ALA A 45 -4.33 0.84 -16.57
N ARG A 46 -3.65 1.72 -15.84
CA ARG A 46 -2.18 1.83 -15.89
C ARG A 46 -1.48 0.74 -15.10
N TYR A 47 -1.89 0.49 -13.85
CA TYR A 47 -1.21 -0.54 -13.07
C TYR A 47 -1.52 -1.95 -13.62
N ALA A 48 -2.70 -2.18 -14.21
CA ALA A 48 -3.00 -3.46 -14.87
C ALA A 48 -2.08 -3.70 -16.08
N ALA A 49 -1.86 -2.67 -16.91
CA ALA A 49 -0.89 -2.74 -18.01
C ALA A 49 0.54 -2.96 -17.51
N GLY A 50 0.96 -2.25 -16.46
CA GLY A 50 2.28 -2.42 -15.85
C GLY A 50 2.49 -3.81 -15.23
N THR A 51 1.48 -4.37 -14.56
CA THR A 51 1.52 -5.76 -14.06
C THR A 51 1.71 -6.75 -15.20
N ARG A 52 0.96 -6.59 -16.31
CA ARG A 52 1.12 -7.42 -17.49
C ARG A 52 2.52 -7.30 -18.09
N GLU A 53 3.04 -6.08 -18.23
CA GLU A 53 4.38 -5.84 -18.76
C GLU A 53 5.46 -6.56 -17.93
N ILE A 54 5.37 -6.48 -16.59
CA ILE A 54 6.30 -7.19 -15.69
C ILE A 54 6.24 -8.70 -15.90
N LEU A 55 5.04 -9.26 -16.08
CA LEU A 55 4.87 -10.69 -16.35
C LEU A 55 5.40 -11.10 -17.72
N GLU A 56 5.20 -10.30 -18.76
CA GLU A 56 5.79 -10.53 -20.09
C GLU A 56 7.33 -10.56 -20.00
N CYS A 57 7.95 -9.57 -19.33
CA CYS A 57 9.40 -9.60 -19.09
C CYS A 57 9.84 -10.85 -18.31
N PHE A 58 9.11 -11.20 -17.25
CA PHE A 58 9.44 -12.37 -16.42
C PHE A 58 9.40 -13.69 -17.20
N PHE A 59 8.32 -13.93 -17.96
CA PHE A 59 8.16 -15.18 -18.71
C PHE A 59 9.10 -15.28 -19.91
N ASP A 60 9.39 -14.16 -20.58
CA ASP A 60 10.33 -14.10 -21.71
C ASP A 60 11.80 -13.97 -21.28
N LYS A 61 12.05 -14.01 -19.96
CA LYS A 61 13.38 -13.83 -19.34
C LYS A 61 14.07 -12.53 -19.78
N GLN A 62 13.28 -11.51 -20.07
CA GLN A 62 13.77 -10.17 -20.34
C GLN A 62 13.98 -9.41 -19.02
N PRO A 63 14.92 -8.46 -18.97
CA PRO A 63 15.09 -7.61 -17.79
C PRO A 63 13.80 -6.82 -17.50
N ILE A 64 13.31 -6.91 -16.25
CA ILE A 64 12.28 -6.00 -15.75
C ILE A 64 12.90 -4.60 -15.61
N ARG A 65 12.13 -3.56 -15.94
CA ARG A 65 12.60 -2.16 -15.82
C ARG A 65 13.07 -1.87 -14.40
N ASP A 66 14.21 -1.19 -14.30
CA ASP A 66 14.83 -0.86 -13.02
C ASP A 66 13.90 -0.06 -12.09
N GLN A 67 13.05 0.82 -12.67
CA GLN A 67 12.10 1.61 -11.90
C GLN A 67 11.01 0.79 -11.22
N TYR A 68 10.81 -0.47 -11.62
CA TYR A 68 9.82 -1.38 -11.03
C TYR A 68 10.42 -2.31 -9.98
N LEU A 69 11.76 -2.38 -9.92
CA LEU A 69 12.44 -3.26 -8.97
C LEU A 69 12.44 -2.65 -7.56
N ILE A 70 12.15 -3.50 -6.59
CA ILE A 70 12.27 -3.21 -5.16
C ILE A 70 13.33 -4.14 -4.54
N VAL A 71 13.23 -5.44 -4.80
CA VAL A 71 14.20 -6.46 -4.40
C VAL A 71 14.54 -7.32 -5.60
N LYS A 72 15.83 -7.59 -5.82
CA LYS A 72 16.32 -8.53 -6.83
C LYS A 72 17.60 -9.21 -6.33
N ASP A 73 17.75 -10.50 -6.59
CA ASP A 73 18.95 -11.28 -6.28
C ASP A 73 19.42 -11.18 -4.81
N GLY A 74 18.48 -11.13 -3.87
CA GLY A 74 18.75 -11.09 -2.43
C GLY A 74 19.01 -9.70 -1.84
N GLU A 75 18.96 -8.66 -2.66
CA GLU A 75 19.29 -7.28 -2.26
C GLU A 75 18.23 -6.27 -2.72
N LEU A 76 18.24 -5.09 -2.10
CA LEU A 76 17.47 -3.96 -2.62
C LEU A 76 18.01 -3.57 -4.01
N ALA A 77 17.10 -3.31 -4.94
CA ALA A 77 17.44 -2.99 -6.34
C ALA A 77 16.52 -1.89 -6.87
N GLY A 78 16.95 -1.19 -7.92
CA GLY A 78 16.17 -0.13 -8.56
C GLY A 78 15.61 0.88 -7.55
N MET A 79 14.31 1.15 -7.65
CA MET A 79 13.63 2.05 -6.71
C MET A 79 13.69 1.58 -5.26
N GLY A 80 13.79 0.27 -5.02
CA GLY A 80 13.96 -0.29 -3.69
C GLY A 80 15.18 0.25 -2.95
N ALA A 81 16.33 0.30 -3.62
CA ALA A 81 17.59 0.77 -3.05
C ALA A 81 17.58 2.28 -2.76
N HIS A 82 16.78 3.04 -3.50
CA HIS A 82 16.65 4.49 -3.32
C HIS A 82 15.64 4.90 -2.25
N SER A 83 14.64 4.05 -1.96
CA SER A 83 13.47 4.45 -1.17
C SER A 83 13.29 3.69 0.13
N TYR A 84 13.93 2.53 0.31
CA TYR A 84 13.68 1.65 1.47
C TYR A 84 14.95 1.27 2.21
N SER A 85 14.77 0.92 3.49
CA SER A 85 15.77 0.24 4.31
C SER A 85 15.41 -1.24 4.47
N LYS A 86 16.39 -2.08 4.80
CA LYS A 86 16.13 -3.49 5.14
C LYS A 86 15.38 -3.55 6.49
N GLY A 87 14.35 -4.39 6.55
CA GLY A 87 13.53 -4.57 7.76
C GLY A 87 12.18 -5.21 7.46
N SER A 88 11.37 -5.42 8.50
CA SER A 88 9.98 -5.88 8.37
C SER A 88 9.04 -4.88 9.05
N VAL A 89 7.91 -4.59 8.40
CA VAL A 89 6.86 -3.69 8.87
C VAL A 89 5.48 -4.37 8.85
N THR A 90 5.44 -5.70 8.89
CA THR A 90 4.21 -6.50 8.75
C THR A 90 3.67 -7.07 10.06
N GLU A 91 4.34 -6.82 11.18
CA GLU A 91 3.90 -7.24 12.52
C GLU A 91 2.56 -6.58 12.87
N GLY A 92 1.57 -7.35 13.33
CA GLY A 92 0.21 -6.88 13.61
C GLY A 92 -0.77 -6.97 12.43
N SER A 93 -0.30 -7.36 11.25
CA SER A 93 -1.15 -7.46 10.04
C SER A 93 -2.27 -8.51 10.16
N GLU A 94 -2.08 -9.51 11.01
CA GLU A 94 -3.06 -10.56 11.32
C GLU A 94 -4.39 -10.02 11.87
N GLU A 95 -4.40 -8.83 12.46
CA GLU A 95 -5.64 -8.22 12.96
C GLU A 95 -6.64 -7.88 11.85
N ALA A 96 -6.20 -7.84 10.58
CA ALA A 96 -7.09 -7.66 9.42
C ALA A 96 -8.19 -8.74 9.36
N ALA A 97 -7.91 -9.94 9.87
CA ALA A 97 -8.87 -11.04 9.92
C ALA A 97 -10.09 -10.75 10.81
N LYS A 98 -10.03 -9.75 11.70
CA LYS A 98 -11.15 -9.35 12.57
C LYS A 98 -12.25 -8.61 11.80
N TYR A 99 -11.96 -8.06 10.62
CA TYR A 99 -12.95 -7.37 9.80
C TYR A 99 -14.05 -8.32 9.31
N LYS A 100 -15.30 -7.86 9.39
CA LYS A 100 -16.50 -8.53 8.88
C LYS A 100 -17.15 -7.66 7.80
N LYS A 101 -17.45 -8.29 6.66
CA LYS A 101 -18.21 -7.68 5.55
C LYS A 101 -19.65 -7.42 5.94
#